data_AF-A0A7K2XPC7-F1
#
_entry.id   AF-A0A7K2XPC7-F1
#
_cell.length_a   1.000
_cell.length_b   1.000
_cell.length_c   1.000
_cell.angle_alpha   90.00
_cell.angle_beta   90.00
_cell.angle_gamma   90.00
#
_symmetry.space_group_name_H-M   'P 1'
#
loop_
_entity.id
_entity.type
_entity.pdbx_description
1 polymer ?
#
loop_
_entity_poly.entity_id
_entity_poly.type
_entity_poly.pdbx_seq_one_letter_code
_entity_poly.pdbx_strand_id
1 'polypeptide(L)'
;QLAAEGVLGAEDGPDTGDPLLADLDAALVPVTADAPAPALSAVTWADVLERLADAGRDALVVPTHAADLPAAGVHTVRVLLTRAAGDDR
;
A
#
# COMPACT_ATOMS: atom_id res chain seq x y z
N GLN A 1 -20.36 -9.36 -29.94
CA GLN A 1 -21.40 -9.05 -28.92
C GLN A 1 -20.71 -9.00 -27.58
N LEU A 2 -20.65 -7.81 -26.97
CA LEU A 2 -20.24 -7.66 -25.58
C LEU A 2 -21.35 -8.28 -24.73
N ALA A 3 -21.00 -9.25 -23.89
CA ALA A 3 -21.93 -9.85 -22.95
C ALA A 3 -22.40 -8.77 -21.97
N ALA A 4 -23.69 -8.81 -21.66
CA ALA A 4 -24.37 -7.86 -20.80
C ALA A 4 -23.66 -7.76 -19.44
N GLU A 5 -23.17 -6.56 -19.12
CA GLU A 5 -22.91 -6.17 -17.74
C GLU A 5 -24.25 -6.26 -17.01
N GLY A 6 -24.35 -7.23 -16.09
CA GLY A 6 -25.51 -7.36 -15.23
C GLY A 6 -25.65 -6.10 -14.40
N VAL A 7 -26.82 -5.48 -14.48
CA VAL A 7 -27.24 -4.40 -13.59
C VAL A 7 -27.10 -4.90 -12.16
N LEU A 8 -26.09 -4.40 -11.43
CA LEU A 8 -26.01 -4.57 -9.98
C LEU A 8 -27.25 -3.87 -9.39
N GLY A 9 -28.09 -4.66 -8.73
CA GLY A 9 -29.48 -4.34 -8.39
C GLY A 9 -29.65 -2.95 -7.76
N ALA A 10 -30.56 -2.18 -8.34
CA ALA A 10 -31.07 -0.94 -7.77
C ALA A 10 -32.22 -1.20 -6.77
N GLU A 11 -32.33 -2.41 -6.21
CA GLU A 11 -33.53 -2.87 -5.52
C GLU A 11 -33.41 -2.90 -3.98
N ASP A 12 -32.20 -2.81 -3.38
CA ASP A 12 -32.01 -2.97 -1.92
C ASP A 12 -30.90 -2.05 -1.35
N GLY A 13 -31.16 -0.75 -1.23
CA GLY A 13 -30.30 0.17 -0.45
C GLY A 13 -28.85 0.31 -0.94
N PRO A 14 -28.00 1.06 -0.20
CA PRO A 14 -26.58 1.09 -0.48
C PRO A 14 -25.94 -0.27 -0.16
N ASP A 15 -25.16 -0.81 -1.09
CA ASP A 15 -24.32 -1.98 -0.84
C ASP A 15 -23.36 -1.69 0.32
N THR A 16 -23.50 -2.44 1.42
CA THR A 16 -22.62 -2.32 2.59
C THR A 16 -21.33 -3.12 2.45
N GLY A 17 -21.15 -3.81 1.33
CA GLY A 17 -20.05 -4.71 1.05
C GLY A 17 -20.24 -6.11 1.63
N ASP A 18 -19.39 -7.04 1.16
CA ASP A 18 -19.27 -8.38 1.71
C ASP A 18 -18.67 -8.35 3.13
N PRO A 19 -18.96 -9.36 3.98
CA PRO A 19 -18.29 -9.52 5.26
C PRO A 19 -16.76 -9.56 5.10
N LEU A 20 -16.05 -8.87 6.00
CA LEU A 20 -14.59 -8.90 6.02
C LEU A 20 -14.08 -10.34 6.18
N LEU A 21 -13.02 -10.67 5.45
CA LEU A 21 -12.27 -11.91 5.67
C LEU A 21 -11.74 -11.91 7.10
N ALA A 22 -11.94 -13.01 7.83
CA ALA A 22 -11.52 -13.12 9.22
C ALA A 22 -10.01 -12.85 9.40
N ASP A 23 -9.20 -13.18 8.40
CA ASP A 23 -7.75 -12.94 8.39
C ASP A 23 -7.37 -11.44 8.32
N LEU A 24 -8.33 -10.57 8.02
CA LEU A 24 -8.17 -9.11 7.96
C LEU A 24 -8.85 -8.40 9.14
N ASP A 25 -9.27 -9.14 10.17
CA ASP A 25 -9.81 -8.53 11.39
C ASP A 25 -8.73 -7.70 12.08
N ALA A 26 -9.00 -6.40 12.28
CA ALA A 26 -8.09 -5.49 12.95
C ALA A 26 -7.74 -5.95 14.39
N ALA A 27 -8.62 -6.73 15.03
CA ALA A 27 -8.37 -7.34 16.34
C ALA A 27 -7.20 -8.35 16.32
N LEU A 28 -6.80 -8.84 15.15
CA LEU A 28 -5.64 -9.72 14.99
C LEU A 28 -4.30 -8.97 15.02
N VAL A 29 -4.30 -7.64 14.90
CA VAL A 29 -3.08 -6.84 15.04
C VAL A 29 -2.78 -6.66 16.53
N PRO A 30 -1.70 -7.29 17.07
CA PRO A 30 -1.42 -7.22 18.49
C PRO A 30 -1.06 -5.79 18.89
N VAL A 31 -1.78 -5.25 19.88
CA VAL A 31 -1.43 -3.98 20.52
C VAL A 31 -0.26 -4.22 21.46
N THR A 32 0.93 -3.73 21.09
CA THR A 32 2.15 -3.92 21.88
C THR A 32 2.34 -2.86 22.99
N ALA A 33 1.55 -1.79 22.98
CA ALA A 33 1.57 -0.73 23.98
C ALA A 33 0.24 0.03 24.02
N ASP A 34 -0.23 0.34 25.22
CA ASP A 34 -1.38 1.23 25.48
C ASP A 34 -0.88 2.63 25.86
N ALA A 35 -0.27 3.31 24.90
CA ALA A 35 0.23 4.66 25.04
C ALA A 35 0.09 5.43 23.72
N PRO A 36 -0.09 6.76 23.75
CA PRO A 36 -0.08 7.56 22.53
C PRO A 36 1.21 7.31 21.74
N ALA A 37 1.08 7.07 20.44
CA ALA A 37 2.24 6.98 19.57
C ALA A 37 3.04 8.29 19.67
N PRO A 38 4.39 8.21 19.77
CA PRO A 38 5.20 9.42 19.77
C PRO A 38 4.95 10.19 18.47
N ALA A 39 4.85 11.52 18.59
CA ALA A 39 4.80 12.39 17.42
C ALA A 39 6.14 12.28 16.69
N LEU A 40 6.18 11.46 15.64
CA LEU A 40 7.33 11.39 14.76
C LEU A 40 7.29 12.60 13.83
N SER A 41 8.45 13.21 13.60
CA SER A 41 8.59 14.20 12.53
C SER A 41 8.14 13.57 11.21
N ALA A 42 7.44 14.34 10.38
CA ALA A 42 7.05 13.88 9.06
C ALA A 42 8.29 13.38 8.30
N VAL A 43 8.30 12.11 7.93
CA VAL A 43 9.36 11.49 7.13
C VAL A 43 8.93 11.59 5.68
N THR A 44 9.74 12.26 4.87
CA THR A 44 9.53 12.31 3.42
C THR A 44 10.06 11.04 2.76
N TRP A 45 9.60 10.76 1.54
CA TRP A 45 10.15 9.64 0.77
C TRP A 45 11.64 9.79 0.49
N ALA A 46 12.12 11.03 0.31
CA ALA A 46 13.54 11.31 0.15
C ALA A 46 14.36 10.88 1.37
N ASP A 47 13.87 11.17 2.58
CA ASP A 47 14.53 10.76 3.83
C ASP A 47 14.62 9.23 3.95
N VAL A 48 13.60 8.50 3.46
CA VAL A 48 13.61 7.03 3.46
C VAL A 48 14.67 6.50 2.49
N LEU A 49 14.73 7.06 1.28
CA LEU A 49 15.71 6.65 0.27
C LEU A 49 17.15 6.93 0.72
N GLU A 50 17.39 8.08 1.35
CA GLU A 50 18.70 8.42 1.92
C GLU A 50 19.10 7.41 3.00
N ARG A 51 18.21 7.08 3.94
CA ARG A 51 18.48 6.07 4.98
C ARG A 51 18.72 4.67 4.40
N LEU A 52 18.04 4.31 3.31
CA LEU A 52 18.30 3.05 2.62
C LEU A 52 19.69 3.05 1.98
N ALA A 53 20.08 4.15 1.33
CA ALA A 53 21.40 4.31 0.75
C ALA A 53 22.51 4.25 1.82
N ASP A 54 22.34 4.94 2.96
CA ASP A 54 23.26 4.87 4.11
C ASP A 54 23.39 3.45 4.67
N ALA A 55 22.33 2.65 4.57
CA ALA A 55 22.33 1.23 4.93
C ALA A 55 22.90 0.32 3.83
N GLY A 56 23.44 0.87 2.74
CA GLY A 56 23.99 0.14 1.61
C GLY A 56 22.93 -0.58 0.78
N ARG A 57 21.75 0.02 0.63
CA ARG A 57 20.61 -0.53 -0.13
C ARG A 57 20.12 0.46 -1.17
N ASP A 58 19.78 -0.05 -2.36
CA ASP A 58 19.01 0.72 -3.34
C ASP A 58 17.55 0.24 -3.34
N ALA A 59 16.63 1.14 -3.70
CA ALA A 59 15.22 0.85 -3.89
C ALA A 59 14.80 1.12 -5.34
N LEU A 60 14.31 0.09 -6.01
CA LEU A 60 13.72 0.19 -7.34
C LEU A 60 12.20 0.09 -7.22
N VAL A 61 11.48 1.06 -7.79
CA VAL A 61 10.02 1.16 -7.66
C VAL A 61 9.37 0.97 -9.03
N VAL A 62 8.41 0.05 -9.11
CA VAL A 62 7.61 -0.21 -10.31
C VAL A 62 6.14 0.05 -9.96
N PRO A 63 5.48 1.04 -10.59
CA PRO A 63 4.04 1.21 -10.46
C PRO A 63 3.28 -0.01 -10.96
N THR A 64 2.29 -0.46 -10.20
CA THR A 64 1.48 -1.67 -10.51
C THR A 64 -0.02 -1.41 -10.49
N HIS A 65 -0.44 -0.15 -10.34
CA HIS A 65 -1.85 0.19 -10.25
C HIS A 65 -2.53 0.04 -11.61
N ALA A 66 -3.78 -0.42 -11.58
CA ALA A 66 -4.69 -0.29 -12.71
C ALA A 66 -4.99 1.20 -12.98
N ALA A 67 -5.36 1.52 -14.21
CA ALA A 67 -5.45 2.91 -14.68
C ALA A 67 -6.50 3.77 -13.96
N ASP A 68 -7.50 3.13 -13.36
CA ASP A 68 -8.62 3.74 -12.64
C ASP A 68 -8.30 4.06 -11.17
N LEU A 69 -7.39 3.32 -10.54
CA LEU A 69 -7.05 3.49 -9.12
C LEU A 69 -6.48 4.88 -8.75
N PRO A 70 -5.62 5.53 -9.56
CA PRO A 70 -5.13 6.87 -9.24
C PRO A 70 -6.23 7.92 -9.12
N ALA A 71 -7.33 7.77 -9.89
CA ALA A 71 -8.47 8.70 -9.80
C ALA A 71 -9.21 8.57 -8.46
N ALA A 72 -9.14 7.40 -7.82
CA ALA A 72 -9.63 7.15 -6.46
C ALA A 72 -8.58 7.46 -5.36
N GLY A 73 -7.41 8.01 -5.73
CA GLY A 73 -6.32 8.28 -4.80
C GLY A 73 -5.57 7.04 -4.32
N VAL A 74 -5.76 5.89 -4.97
CA VAL A 74 -5.10 4.63 -4.62
C VAL A 74 -3.92 4.37 -5.56
N HIS A 75 -2.74 4.14 -4.99
CA HIS A 75 -1.54 3.79 -5.73
C HIS A 75 -0.98 2.46 -5.23
N THR A 76 -0.70 1.55 -6.14
CA THR A 76 0.05 0.32 -5.84
C THR A 76 1.39 0.35 -6.57
N VAL A 77 2.42 -0.14 -5.89
CA VAL A 77 3.78 -0.24 -6.39
C VAL A 77 4.38 -1.58 -5.95
N ARG A 78 5.31 -2.11 -6.75
CA ARG A 78 6.26 -3.15 -6.34
C ARG A 78 7.60 -2.49 -6.08
N VAL A 79 8.15 -2.71 -4.88
CA VAL A 79 9.47 -2.22 -4.49
C VAL A 79 10.43 -3.39 -4.42
N LEU A 80 11.55 -3.31 -5.13
CA LEU A 80 12.67 -4.24 -5.02
C LEU A 80 13.82 -3.54 -4.30
N LEU A 81 14.24 -4.11 -3.16
CA LEU A 81 15.42 -3.65 -2.44
C LEU A 81 16.63 -4.48 -2.83
N THR A 82 17.69 -3.84 -3.31
CA THR A 82 18.95 -4.48 -3.63
C THR A 82 20.02 -4.06 -2.62
N ARG A 83 21.16 -4.76 -2.59
CA ARG A 83 22.35 -4.12 -2.03
C ARG A 83 22.82 -3.07 -3.02
N ALA A 84 23.34 -1.96 -2.50
CA ALA A 84 24.08 -1.01 -3.30
C ALA A 84 25.17 -1.77 -4.06
N ALA A 85 25.22 -1.59 -5.38
CA ALA A 85 26.35 -2.08 -6.14
C ALA A 85 27.59 -1.42 -5.55
N GLY A 86 28.55 -2.21 -5.08
CA GLY A 86 29.87 -1.67 -4.76
C GLY A 86 30.39 -0.97 -6.01
N ASP A 87 30.92 0.24 -5.85
CA ASP A 87 31.65 0.92 -6.91
C ASP A 87 32.93 0.10 -7.17
N ASP A 88 32.79 -0.97 -7.96
CA ASP A 88 33.86 -1.89 -8.35
C ASP A 88 34.65 -1.22 -9.49
N ARG A 89 35.23 -0.06 -9.18
CA ARG A 89 36.06 0.77 -10.08
C ARG A 89 37.54 0.63 -9.79
#